data_AF-A0A7V9KPY0-F1
#
_entry.id   AF-A0A7V9KPY0-F1
#
_cell.length_a   1.000
_cell.length_b   1.000
_cell.length_c   1.000
_cell.angle_alpha   90.00
_cell.angle_beta   90.00
_cell.angle_gamma   90.00
#
_symmetry.space_group_name_H-M   'P 1'
#
loop_
_entity.id
_entity.type
_entity.pdbx_description
1 polymer ?
#
loop_
_entity_poly.entity_id
_entity_poly.type
_entity_poly.pdbx_seq_one_letter_code
_entity_poly.pdbx_strand_id
1 'polypeptide(L)' 'MTSPAPENVLGDWHETVLRVRYSETDKMGIVYYANYLVWFEIGRTEYCRARGFSYRDMEKN' A
#
# COMPACT_ATOMS: atom_id res chain seq x y z
N MET A 1 13.73 28.15 16.51
CA MET A 1 13.47 27.49 17.80
C MET A 1 12.25 26.62 17.63
N THR A 2 12.48 25.31 17.69
CA THR A 2 11.54 24.16 17.71
C THR A 2 10.36 24.15 16.73
N SER A 3 10.54 23.40 15.63
CA SER A 3 9.45 22.80 14.85
C SER A 3 8.51 22.02 15.79
N PRO A 4 7.17 22.16 15.72
CA PRO A 4 6.33 21.14 16.28
C PRO A 4 6.56 19.85 15.48
N ALA A 5 6.76 18.73 16.15
CA ALA A 5 6.68 17.43 15.52
C ALA A 5 5.25 17.23 15.01
N PRO A 6 5.03 16.61 13.84
CA PRO A 6 3.67 16.42 13.32
C PRO A 6 2.86 15.55 14.29
N GLU A 7 1.66 16.03 14.60
CA GLU A 7 0.87 15.69 15.78
C GLU A 7 0.20 14.30 15.76
N ASN A 8 0.62 13.36 14.90
CA ASN A 8 0.03 12.02 14.86
C ASN A 8 1.02 10.94 14.42
N VAL A 9 1.78 10.39 15.39
CA VAL A 9 2.70 9.27 15.14
C VAL A 9 2.00 7.90 15.29
N LEU A 10 0.71 7.87 15.63
CA LEU A 10 -0.06 6.64 15.91
C LEU A 10 -1.30 6.42 15.01
N GLY A 11 -1.59 7.27 14.01
CA GLY A 11 -2.95 7.31 13.43
C GLY A 11 -3.14 7.52 11.92
N ASP A 12 -2.11 7.79 11.13
CA ASP A 12 -2.33 8.09 9.70
C ASP A 12 -2.50 6.82 8.86
N TRP A 13 -3.75 6.46 8.62
CA TRP A 13 -4.16 5.46 7.64
C TRP A 13 -3.78 5.93 6.22
N HIS A 14 -3.35 4.99 5.38
CA HIS A 14 -3.08 5.26 3.98
C HIS A 14 -4.07 4.48 3.12
N GLU A 15 -4.76 5.18 2.23
CA GLU A 15 -5.67 4.58 1.26
C GLU A 15 -5.03 4.55 -0.12
N THR A 16 -5.16 3.41 -0.80
CA THR A 16 -4.68 3.25 -2.18
C THR A 16 -5.83 2.80 -3.05
N VAL A 17 -6.17 3.63 -4.05
CA VAL A 17 -7.21 3.31 -5.02
C VAL A 17 -6.60 2.46 -6.14
N LEU A 18 -7.18 1.28 -6.37
CA LEU A 18 -6.80 0.40 -7.47
C LEU A 18 -8.00 0.13 -8.37
N ARG A 19 -7.77 0.18 -9.68
CA ARG A 19 -8.72 -0.28 -10.69
C ARG A 19 -8.48 -1.76 -10.96
N VAL A 20 -9.51 -2.58 -10.73
CA VAL A 20 -9.49 -4.00 -11.09
C VAL A 20 -9.33 -4.15 -12.60
N ARG A 21 -8.36 -4.95 -13.01
CA ARG A 21 -8.09 -5.25 -14.42
C ARG A 21 -8.78 -6.54 -14.82
N TYR A 22 -9.19 -6.64 -16.09
CA TYR A 22 -9.83 -7.85 -16.60
C TYR A 22 -8.97 -9.12 -16.40
N SER A 23 -7.65 -8.99 -16.51
CA SER A 23 -6.71 -10.09 -16.26
C SER A 23 -6.72 -10.65 -14.83
N GLU A 24 -7.25 -9.89 -13.87
CA GLU A 24 -7.34 -10.28 -12.46
C GLU A 24 -8.64 -11.02 -12.15
N THR A 25 -9.55 -11.09 -13.14
CA THR A 25 -10.85 -11.76 -13.05
C THR A 25 -10.79 -13.15 -13.68
N ASP A 26 -11.60 -14.08 -13.18
CA ASP A 26 -11.73 -15.43 -13.75
C ASP A 26 -13.09 -15.66 -14.43
N LYS A 27 -13.34 -16.90 -14.87
CA LYS A 27 -14.58 -17.28 -15.56
C LYS A 27 -15.84 -17.14 -14.70
N MET A 28 -15.71 -16.94 -13.38
CA MET A 28 -16.83 -16.69 -12.48
C MET A 28 -17.23 -15.20 -12.46
N GLY A 29 -16.51 -14.33 -13.19
CA GLY A 29 -16.84 -12.91 -13.30
C GLY A 29 -16.46 -12.09 -12.06
N ILE A 30 -15.65 -12.66 -11.17
CA ILE A 30 -15.11 -12.00 -9.98
C ILE A 30 -13.59 -12.03 -10.00
N VAL A 31 -12.96 -11.30 -9.08
CA VAL A 31 -11.52 -11.33 -8.90
C VAL A 31 -11.09 -12.69 -8.35
N TYR A 32 -10.08 -13.28 -8.99
CA TYR A 32 -9.49 -14.52 -8.50
C TYR A 32 -8.72 -14.28 -7.20
N TYR A 33 -8.91 -15.13 -6.19
CA TYR A 33 -8.43 -14.92 -4.82
C TYR A 33 -6.91 -14.70 -4.72
N ALA A 34 -6.11 -15.26 -5.64
CA ALA A 34 -4.67 -15.08 -5.62
C ALA A 34 -4.25 -13.62 -5.82
N ASN A 35 -5.10 -12.78 -6.44
CA ASN A 35 -4.81 -11.37 -6.65
C ASN A 35 -4.94 -10.52 -5.37
N TYR A 36 -5.56 -11.02 -4.31
CA TYR A 36 -5.72 -10.27 -3.06
C TYR A 36 -4.38 -9.96 -2.40
N LEU A 37 -3.42 -10.90 -2.44
CA LEU A 37 -2.07 -10.67 -1.92
C LEU A 37 -1.30 -9.64 -2.75
N VAL A 38 -1.54 -9.61 -4.06
CA VAL A 38 -0.96 -8.60 -4.96
C VAL A 38 -1.50 -7.22 -4.62
N TRP A 39 -2.81 -7.09 -4.37
CA TRP A 39 -3.41 -5.81 -3.97
C TRP A 39 -2.93 -5.34 -2.61
N PHE A 40 -2.77 -6.25 -1.65
CA PHE A 40 -2.16 -5.95 -0.36
C PHE A 40 -0.74 -5.40 -0.53
N GLU A 41 0.07 -6.04 -1.38
CA GLU A 41 1.44 -5.60 -1.64
C GLU A 41 1.49 -4.19 -2.22
N ILE A 42 0.58 -3.87 -3.15
CA ILE A 42 0.47 -2.53 -3.72
C ILE A 42 0.20 -1.52 -2.59
N GLY A 43 -0.83 -1.73 -1.76
CA GLY A 43 -1.14 -0.85 -0.64
C GLY A 43 0.00 -0.69 0.36
N ARG A 44 0.73 -1.78 0.65
CA ARG A 44 1.91 -1.76 1.53
C ARG A 44 3.03 -0.90 0.94
N THR A 45 3.31 -1.05 -0.36
CA THR A 45 4.36 -0.25 -1.00
C THR A 45 4.00 1.23 -1.08
N GLU A 46 2.73 1.57 -1.35
CA GLU A 46 2.24 2.95 -1.34
C GLU A 46 2.25 3.54 0.07
N TYR A 47 1.90 2.76 1.10
CA TYR A 47 2.02 3.15 2.50
C TYR A 47 3.47 3.54 2.88
N CYS A 48 4.46 2.77 2.41
CA CYS A 48 5.88 3.09 2.61
C CYS A 48 6.25 4.39 1.87
N ARG A 49 5.87 4.52 0.59
CA ARG A 49 6.13 5.71 -0.23
C ARG A 49 5.54 6.97 0.42
N ALA A 50 4.32 6.89 0.94
CA ALA A 50 3.66 7.99 1.64
C ALA A 50 4.41 8.45 2.89
N ARG A 51 5.21 7.56 3.51
CA ARG A 51 6.07 7.86 4.67
C ARG A 51 7.51 8.22 4.29
N GLY A 52 7.79 8.37 3.00
CA GLY A 52 9.08 8.86 2.52
C GLY A 52 10.19 7.82 2.43
N PHE A 53 9.87 6.52 2.50
CA PHE A 53 10.84 5.45 2.29
C PHE A 53 10.32 4.38 1.34
N SER A 54 11.20 3.69 0.62
CA SER A 54 10.79 2.53 -0.19
C SER A 54 10.86 1.25 0.64
N TYR A 55 10.03 0.27 0.31
CA TYR A 55 10.10 -1.04 0.97
C TYR A 55 11.50 -1.68 0.84
N ARG A 56 12.16 -1.49 -0.31
CA ARG A 56 13.54 -1.94 -0.54
C ARG A 56 14.55 -1.32 0.41
N ASP A 57 14.31 -0.09 0.88
CA ASP A 57 15.22 0.55 1.83
C ASP A 57 15.09 -0.08 3.22
N MET A 58 13.94 -0.67 3.56
CA MET A 58 13.80 -1.46 4.80
C MET A 58 14.60 -2.77 4.77
N GLU A 59 14.79 -3.36 3.59
CA GLU A 59 15.52 -4.63 3.43
C GLU A 59 17.04 -4.45 3.48
N LYS A 60 17.53 -3.20 3.41
CA LYS A 60 18.95 -2.89 3.53
C LYS A 60 19.29 -2.70 5.01
N ASN A 61 19.96 -3.71 5.59
CA ASN A 61 20.65 -3.59 6.87
C ASN A 61 21.84 -2.62 6.77
#